data_AF-A0A7C4MRT1-F1
#
_entry.id   AF-A0A7C4MRT1-F1
#
_cell.length_a   1.000
_cell.length_b   1.000
_cell.length_c   1.000
_cell.angle_alpha   90.00
_cell.angle_beta   90.00
_cell.angle_gamma   90.00
#
_symmetry.space_group_name_H-M   'P 1'
#
loop_
_entity.id
_entity.type
_entity.pdbx_description
1 polymer ?
#
loop_
_entity_poly.entity_id
_entity_poly.type
_entity_poly.pdbx_seq_one_letter_code
_entity_poly.pdbx_strand_id
1 'polypeptide(L)'
;MKSEILNKAVQFIDHYLGWRSWSVLVYNSVIENVFLIFYIAGRNQMYTIYFIIDFFVFFLFSMFSTTYGYLINDLADRELDMQHGKANTFINDSRAKAHAIVLLFFALSVIFGVPFFERPYFLTLWLLWLLLATIYSVKPIRLKERGKLGLIIVVLAQRVLPTLIIFAAFGYYDSLDIVIFTAYIFFRGLSSDVNHQLEDYRRDAATDTRTFTVEAGYHKAERILHLSLKAEKVLLLACLLIMYQKFPSPEVLGISLFLPLVVVYCTIYGLSWWQMRRHSGDMEINPFSRGGRNIFHILHHTFPSVLMPLCVLMLLMLRNWIFFIPLLFLIIYRRLYSIDLIRKGLSALKFA
;
A
#
# COMPACT_ATOMS: atom_id res chain seq x y z
N MET A 1 -13.44 17.47 -32.32
CA MET A 1 -12.13 17.98 -31.82
C MET A 1 -12.03 17.97 -30.29
N LYS A 2 -12.83 18.75 -29.53
CA LYS A 2 -12.79 18.72 -28.05
C LYS A 2 -13.09 17.33 -27.44
N SER A 3 -14.08 16.62 -27.99
CA SER A 3 -14.43 15.25 -27.57
C SER A 3 -13.31 14.24 -27.84
N GLU A 4 -12.60 14.39 -28.96
CA GLU A 4 -11.50 13.50 -29.35
C GLU A 4 -10.26 13.71 -28.48
N ILE A 5 -9.90 14.96 -28.17
CA ILE A 5 -8.81 15.29 -27.25
C ILE A 5 -9.11 14.73 -25.85
N LEU A 6 -10.35 14.93 -25.37
CA LEU A 6 -10.77 14.38 -24.08
C LEU A 6 -10.68 12.85 -24.06
N ASN A 7 -11.14 12.18 -25.11
CA ASN A 7 -11.07 10.72 -25.21
C ASN A 7 -9.61 10.23 -25.22
N LYS A 8 -8.71 10.89 -25.96
CA LYS A 8 -7.27 10.56 -25.96
C LYS A 8 -6.63 10.76 -24.58
N ALA A 9 -6.99 11.84 -23.87
CA ALA A 9 -6.50 12.09 -22.52
C ALA A 9 -6.99 11.03 -21.53
N VAL A 10 -8.26 10.65 -21.60
CA VAL A 10 -8.83 9.58 -20.75
C VAL A 10 -8.15 8.24 -21.03
N GLN A 11 -7.93 7.87 -22.29
CA GLN A 11 -7.21 6.65 -22.66
C GLN A 11 -5.76 6.67 -22.16
N PHE A 12 -5.07 7.81 -22.27
CA PHE A 12 -3.72 7.97 -21.74
C PHE A 12 -3.68 7.75 -20.22
N ILE A 13 -4.60 8.39 -19.50
CA ILE A 13 -4.71 8.27 -18.04
C ILE A 13 -5.00 6.82 -17.66
N ASP A 14 -6.00 6.18 -18.26
CA ASP A 14 -6.38 4.80 -17.94
C ASP A 14 -5.26 3.80 -18.23
N HIS A 15 -4.54 4.00 -19.34
CA HIS A 15 -3.47 3.09 -19.76
C HIS A 15 -2.20 3.24 -18.91
N TYR A 16 -1.68 4.47 -18.72
CA TYR A 16 -0.39 4.67 -18.03
C TYR A 16 -0.52 4.97 -16.54
N LEU A 17 -1.40 5.90 -16.14
CA LEU A 17 -1.63 6.19 -14.73
C LEU A 17 -2.45 5.08 -14.09
N GLY A 18 -3.48 4.59 -14.78
CA GLY A 18 -4.33 3.53 -14.29
C GLY A 18 -3.51 2.27 -13.99
N TRP A 19 -2.59 1.87 -14.86
CA TRP A 19 -1.73 0.69 -14.73
C TRP A 19 -2.46 -0.57 -14.23
N ARG A 20 -2.71 -1.54 -15.12
CA ARG A 20 -3.46 -2.78 -14.80
C ARG A 20 -4.79 -2.46 -14.10
N SER A 21 -5.56 -1.54 -14.70
CA SER A 21 -6.88 -1.11 -14.23
C SER A 21 -6.90 -0.52 -12.82
N TRP A 22 -6.22 0.60 -12.66
CA TRP A 22 -6.16 1.35 -11.41
C TRP A 22 -5.51 0.58 -10.25
N SER A 23 -4.66 -0.41 -10.57
CA SER A 23 -3.89 -1.15 -9.56
C SER A 23 -2.93 -0.24 -8.80
N VAL A 24 -2.53 0.88 -9.40
CA VAL A 24 -1.78 1.93 -8.69
C VAL A 24 -2.53 2.44 -7.45
N LEU A 25 -3.86 2.53 -7.49
CA LEU A 25 -4.67 2.97 -6.35
C LEU A 25 -4.70 1.86 -5.30
N VAL A 26 -4.91 0.62 -5.73
CA VAL A 26 -5.04 -0.55 -4.85
C VAL A 26 -3.78 -0.79 -4.04
N TYR A 27 -2.63 -0.79 -4.71
CA TYR A 27 -1.33 -1.15 -4.12
C TYR A 27 -0.51 0.07 -3.69
N ASN A 28 -1.12 1.26 -3.63
CA ASN A 28 -0.45 2.43 -3.09
C ASN A 28 -0.31 2.28 -1.57
N SER A 29 0.93 2.12 -1.12
CA SER A 29 1.27 1.91 0.29
C SER A 29 0.86 3.07 1.20
N VAL A 30 0.84 4.32 0.69
CA VAL A 30 0.37 5.48 1.44
C VAL A 30 -1.13 5.40 1.69
N ILE A 31 -1.94 5.01 0.69
CA ILE A 31 -3.38 4.82 0.88
C ILE A 31 -3.68 3.63 1.79
N GLU A 32 -2.97 2.52 1.62
CA GLU A 32 -3.16 1.35 2.48
C GLU A 32 -2.90 1.64 3.96
N ASN A 33 -2.05 2.64 4.25
CA ASN A 33 -1.65 3.07 5.60
C ASN A 33 -2.01 4.53 5.90
N VAL A 34 -3.05 5.07 5.23
CA VAL A 34 -3.42 6.49 5.32
C VAL A 34 -3.84 6.92 6.74
N PHE A 35 -4.20 5.97 7.60
CA PHE A 35 -4.46 6.22 9.02
C PHE A 35 -3.27 6.92 9.69
N LEU A 36 -2.03 6.68 9.23
CA LEU A 36 -0.83 7.26 9.82
C LEU A 36 -0.79 8.78 9.61
N ILE A 37 -1.15 9.25 8.42
CA ILE A 37 -1.23 10.70 8.14
C ILE A 37 -2.26 11.36 9.06
N PHE A 38 -3.42 10.74 9.26
CA PHE A 38 -4.45 11.27 10.15
C PHE A 38 -4.11 11.15 11.63
N TYR A 39 -3.40 10.09 12.03
CA TYR A 39 -2.82 9.98 13.36
C TYR A 39 -1.88 11.16 13.65
N ILE A 40 -0.94 11.43 12.74
CA ILE A 40 0.00 12.55 12.83
C ILE A 40 -0.76 13.90 12.88
N ALA A 41 -1.78 14.07 12.04
CA ALA A 41 -2.62 15.27 12.03
C ALA A 41 -3.31 15.51 13.37
N GLY A 42 -3.88 14.46 13.96
CA GLY A 42 -4.46 14.50 15.28
C GLY A 42 -3.42 14.85 16.34
N ARG A 43 -2.32 14.11 16.36
CA ARG A 43 -1.27 14.21 17.38
C ARG A 43 -0.60 15.58 17.45
N ASN A 44 -0.37 16.20 16.29
CA ASN A 44 0.22 17.54 16.14
C ASN A 44 -0.83 18.65 16.01
N GLN A 45 -2.12 18.33 16.15
CA GLN A 45 -3.23 19.28 16.05
C GLN A 45 -3.24 20.09 14.74
N MET A 46 -2.91 19.46 13.61
CA MET A 46 -2.83 20.09 12.29
C MET A 46 -4.23 20.29 11.67
N TYR A 47 -5.06 21.11 12.33
CA TYR A 47 -6.47 21.31 11.98
C TYR A 47 -6.64 22.53 11.07
N THR A 48 -5.92 22.55 9.95
CA THR A 48 -5.89 23.67 9.01
C THR A 48 -6.20 23.21 7.59
N ILE A 49 -6.70 24.13 6.75
CA ILE A 49 -6.90 23.83 5.32
C ILE A 49 -5.56 23.53 4.61
N TYR A 50 -4.46 24.10 5.08
CA TYR A 50 -3.12 23.82 4.56
C TYR A 50 -2.74 22.35 4.73
N PHE A 51 -3.06 21.73 5.88
CA PHE A 51 -2.87 20.29 6.06
C PHE A 51 -3.68 19.47 5.04
N ILE A 52 -4.92 19.88 4.74
CA ILE A 52 -5.76 19.20 3.74
C ILE A 52 -5.15 19.32 2.34
N ILE A 53 -4.62 20.50 1.99
CA ILE A 53 -3.89 20.71 0.73
C ILE A 53 -2.66 19.81 0.68
N ASP A 54 -1.82 19.82 1.73
CA ASP A 54 -0.63 18.99 1.84
C ASP A 54 -0.96 17.50 1.73
N PHE A 55 -2.07 17.05 2.34
CA PHE A 55 -2.56 15.68 2.19
C PHE A 55 -2.82 15.31 0.73
N PHE A 56 -3.54 16.14 -0.02
CA PHE A 56 -3.85 15.85 -1.44
C PHE A 56 -2.61 15.97 -2.33
N VAL A 57 -1.73 16.93 -2.07
CA VAL A 57 -0.45 17.06 -2.79
C VAL A 57 0.43 15.84 -2.52
N PHE A 58 0.53 15.40 -1.28
CA PHE A 58 1.28 14.20 -0.90
C PHE A 58 0.67 12.92 -1.48
N PHE A 59 -0.66 12.84 -1.55
CA PHE A 59 -1.35 11.74 -2.21
C PHE A 59 -0.99 11.67 -3.71
N LEU A 60 -1.01 12.81 -4.42
CA LEU A 60 -0.60 12.89 -5.83
C LEU A 60 0.88 12.54 -6.02
N PHE A 61 1.76 13.07 -5.16
CA PHE A 61 3.17 12.69 -5.09
C PHE A 61 3.32 11.16 -5.00
N SER A 62 2.67 10.54 -4.02
CA SER A 62 2.73 9.09 -3.79
C SER A 62 2.19 8.30 -4.99
N MET A 63 1.10 8.76 -5.61
CA MET A 63 0.52 8.16 -6.81
C MET A 63 1.49 8.17 -7.99
N PHE A 64 2.11 9.32 -8.27
CA PHE A 64 3.07 9.44 -9.36
C PHE A 64 4.36 8.67 -9.09
N SER A 65 4.85 8.66 -7.85
CA SER A 65 5.97 7.78 -7.44
C SER A 65 5.62 6.31 -7.63
N THR A 66 4.46 5.85 -7.17
CA THR A 66 4.04 4.45 -7.34
C THR A 66 3.90 4.08 -8.83
N THR A 67 3.33 4.98 -9.63
CA THR A 67 3.22 4.82 -11.09
C THR A 67 4.60 4.71 -11.73
N TYR A 68 5.54 5.59 -11.36
CA TYR A 68 6.92 5.50 -11.81
C TYR A 68 7.52 4.12 -11.49
N GLY A 69 7.36 3.63 -10.26
CA GLY A 69 7.88 2.32 -9.83
C GLY A 69 7.34 1.14 -10.65
N TYR A 70 6.05 1.18 -11.02
CA TYR A 70 5.47 0.16 -11.88
C TYR A 70 5.91 0.29 -13.34
N LEU A 71 5.95 1.51 -13.87
CA LEU A 71 6.33 1.74 -15.26
C LEU A 71 7.83 1.46 -15.48
N ILE A 72 8.73 1.79 -14.55
CA ILE A 72 10.14 1.42 -14.69
C ILE A 72 10.32 -0.11 -14.66
N ASN A 73 9.49 -0.83 -13.90
CA ASN A 73 9.46 -2.30 -13.94
C ASN A 73 9.00 -2.82 -15.31
N ASP A 74 7.87 -2.34 -15.82
CA ASP A 74 7.35 -2.74 -17.13
C ASP A 74 8.34 -2.38 -18.26
N LEU A 75 9.02 -1.24 -18.16
CA LEU A 75 10.06 -0.86 -19.13
C LEU A 75 11.23 -1.85 -19.11
N ALA A 76 11.68 -2.26 -17.91
CA ALA A 76 12.79 -3.19 -17.75
C ALA A 76 12.46 -4.64 -18.14
N ASP A 77 11.20 -5.05 -17.98
CA ASP A 77 10.72 -6.40 -18.28
C ASP A 77 10.10 -6.54 -19.67
N ARG A 78 9.96 -5.46 -20.44
CA ARG A 78 9.23 -5.44 -21.72
C ARG A 78 9.49 -6.66 -22.62
N GLU A 79 10.75 -6.91 -22.99
CA GLU A 79 11.09 -8.04 -23.85
C GLU A 79 10.82 -9.41 -23.19
N LEU A 80 11.07 -9.54 -21.88
CA LEU A 80 10.82 -10.79 -21.14
C LEU A 80 9.33 -11.08 -20.98
N ASP A 81 8.53 -10.04 -20.71
CA ASP A 81 7.08 -10.15 -20.59
C ASP A 81 6.46 -10.50 -21.95
N MET A 82 6.95 -9.91 -23.03
CA MET A 82 6.52 -10.23 -24.39
C MET A 82 6.80 -11.71 -24.74
N GLN A 83 7.98 -12.23 -24.40
CA GLN A 83 8.34 -13.64 -24.61
C GLN A 83 7.44 -14.61 -23.82
N HIS A 84 7.01 -14.22 -22.62
CA HIS A 84 6.16 -15.03 -21.75
C HIS A 84 4.66 -14.76 -21.92
N GLY A 85 4.24 -13.91 -22.86
CA GLY A 85 2.84 -13.52 -23.04
C GLY A 85 2.23 -12.80 -21.83
N LYS A 86 3.05 -12.18 -20.98
CA LYS A 86 2.60 -11.42 -19.80
C LYS A 86 2.14 -10.02 -20.22
N ALA A 87 1.12 -9.50 -19.53
CA ALA A 87 0.64 -8.15 -19.76
C ALA A 87 1.68 -7.10 -19.29
N ASN A 88 2.03 -6.19 -20.18
CA ASN A 88 3.00 -5.13 -19.95
C ASN A 88 2.57 -3.84 -20.66
N THR A 89 2.71 -2.70 -19.96
CA THR A 89 2.19 -1.41 -20.41
C THR A 89 2.79 -0.93 -21.73
N PHE A 90 4.03 -1.33 -22.03
CA PHE A 90 4.81 -0.79 -23.15
C PHE A 90 4.97 -1.73 -24.35
N ILE A 91 4.26 -2.86 -24.40
CA ILE A 91 4.38 -3.85 -25.49
C ILE A 91 4.23 -3.18 -26.87
N ASN A 92 3.20 -2.33 -27.02
CA ASN A 92 2.86 -1.66 -28.27
C ASN A 92 3.50 -0.27 -28.45
N ASP A 93 4.30 0.19 -27.49
CA ASP A 93 4.89 1.53 -27.54
C ASP A 93 6.30 1.52 -28.15
N SER A 94 6.69 2.60 -28.85
CA SER A 94 8.09 2.75 -29.23
C SER A 94 8.97 2.90 -27.99
N ARG A 95 10.26 2.51 -28.07
CA ARG A 95 11.20 2.67 -26.95
C ARG A 95 11.27 4.11 -26.47
N ALA A 96 11.34 5.08 -27.39
CA ALA A 96 11.37 6.50 -27.05
C ALA A 96 10.13 6.95 -26.28
N LYS A 97 8.93 6.51 -26.70
CA LYS A 97 7.67 6.81 -26.01
C LYS A 97 7.64 6.24 -24.60
N ALA A 98 8.06 4.98 -24.43
CA ALA A 98 8.08 4.34 -23.11
C ALA A 98 9.00 5.08 -22.12
N HIS A 99 10.20 5.46 -22.56
CA HIS A 99 11.13 6.26 -21.73
C HIS A 99 10.55 7.64 -21.40
N ALA A 100 9.95 8.33 -22.37
CA ALA A 100 9.32 9.63 -22.15
C ALA A 100 8.20 9.57 -21.12
N ILE A 101 7.40 8.50 -21.11
CA ILE A 101 6.31 8.31 -20.14
C ILE A 101 6.87 8.02 -18.75
N VAL A 102 7.89 7.16 -18.62
CA VAL A 102 8.55 6.93 -17.33
C VAL A 102 9.14 8.24 -16.77
N LEU A 103 9.81 9.03 -17.62
CA LEU A 103 10.35 10.35 -17.27
C LEU A 103 9.26 11.35 -16.88
N LEU A 104 8.10 11.32 -17.54
CA LEU A 104 6.95 12.16 -17.18
C LEU A 104 6.48 11.86 -15.75
N PHE A 105 6.25 10.60 -15.40
CA PHE A 105 5.79 10.25 -14.04
C PHE A 105 6.86 10.49 -12.98
N PHE A 106 8.14 10.32 -13.33
CA PHE A 106 9.24 10.79 -12.48
C PHE A 106 9.16 12.31 -12.26
N ALA A 107 9.05 13.11 -13.31
CA ALA A 107 8.96 14.57 -13.21
C ALA A 107 7.72 15.03 -12.42
N LEU A 108 6.57 14.38 -12.61
CA LEU A 108 5.36 14.65 -11.81
C LEU A 108 5.59 14.32 -10.33
N SER A 109 6.27 13.22 -10.02
CA SER A 109 6.63 12.93 -8.63
C SER A 109 7.59 13.97 -8.04
N VAL A 110 8.52 14.52 -8.82
CA VAL A 110 9.37 15.64 -8.38
C VAL A 110 8.50 16.85 -8.06
N ILE A 111 7.65 17.29 -9.01
CA ILE A 111 6.81 18.48 -8.91
C ILE A 111 5.93 18.45 -7.66
N PHE A 112 5.23 17.34 -7.41
CA PHE A 112 4.38 17.19 -6.24
C PHE A 112 5.16 16.90 -4.95
N GLY A 113 6.43 16.52 -5.05
CA GLY A 113 7.35 16.34 -3.92
C GLY A 113 7.99 17.64 -3.42
N VAL A 114 8.13 18.66 -4.29
CA VAL A 114 8.81 19.94 -3.97
C VAL A 114 8.37 20.56 -2.64
N PRO A 115 7.06 20.65 -2.31
CA PRO A 115 6.62 21.27 -1.04
C PRO A 115 7.18 20.60 0.22
N PHE A 116 7.68 19.36 0.11
CA PHE A 116 8.20 18.58 1.22
C PHE A 116 9.73 18.48 1.22
N PHE A 117 10.45 18.97 0.21
CA PHE A 117 11.91 18.80 0.09
C PHE A 117 12.71 19.43 1.24
N GLU A 118 12.19 20.52 1.81
CA GLU A 118 12.80 21.19 2.96
C GLU A 118 12.52 20.48 4.29
N ARG A 119 11.63 19.48 4.31
CA ARG A 119 11.36 18.70 5.52
C ARG A 119 12.56 17.79 5.82
N PRO A 120 13.03 17.74 7.08
CA PRO A 120 14.13 16.86 7.46
C PRO A 120 13.90 15.41 6.97
N TYR A 121 14.96 14.83 6.41
CA TYR A 121 15.01 13.46 5.88
C TYR A 121 14.13 13.16 4.65
N PHE A 122 13.15 13.99 4.28
CA PHE A 122 12.21 13.69 3.19
C PHE A 122 12.94 13.42 1.87
N LEU A 123 13.78 14.37 1.44
CA LEU A 123 14.51 14.26 0.17
C LEU A 123 15.44 13.03 0.17
N THR A 124 16.17 12.81 1.27
CA THR A 124 17.07 11.66 1.42
C THR A 124 16.32 10.33 1.34
N LEU A 125 15.20 10.20 2.04
CA LEU A 125 14.37 8.99 2.04
C LEU A 125 13.72 8.75 0.68
N TRP A 126 13.26 9.82 0.01
CA TRP A 126 12.68 9.71 -1.33
C TRP A 126 13.72 9.36 -2.40
N LEU A 127 14.93 9.92 -2.34
CA LEU A 127 16.03 9.54 -3.24
C LEU A 127 16.47 8.10 -3.01
N LEU A 128 16.53 7.65 -1.76
CA LEU A 128 16.79 6.25 -1.43
C LEU A 128 15.67 5.34 -1.97
N TRP A 129 14.41 5.75 -1.81
CA TRP A 129 13.26 5.02 -2.37
C TRP A 129 13.36 4.93 -3.89
N LEU A 130 13.65 6.04 -4.57
CA LEU A 130 13.80 6.11 -6.02
C LEU A 130 14.92 5.18 -6.51
N LEU A 131 16.07 5.22 -5.83
CA LEU A 131 17.20 4.35 -6.12
C LEU A 131 16.78 2.88 -6.00
N LEU A 132 16.20 2.47 -4.86
CA LEU A 132 15.79 1.09 -4.63
C LEU A 132 14.72 0.63 -5.63
N ALA A 133 13.70 1.44 -5.88
CA ALA A 133 12.64 1.13 -6.86
C ALA A 133 13.22 0.92 -8.27
N THR A 134 14.23 1.70 -8.65
CA THR A 134 14.89 1.60 -9.97
C THR A 134 15.75 0.35 -10.07
N ILE A 135 16.70 0.17 -9.14
CA ILE A 135 17.68 -0.93 -9.19
C ILE A 135 17.05 -2.30 -8.88
N TYR A 136 15.83 -2.31 -8.31
CA TYR A 136 15.04 -3.51 -8.14
C TYR A 136 14.75 -4.20 -9.47
N SER A 137 14.43 -3.42 -10.51
CA SER A 137 13.97 -3.92 -11.81
C SER A 137 15.05 -3.86 -12.89
N VAL A 138 15.89 -2.82 -12.87
CA VAL A 138 16.81 -2.48 -13.97
C VAL A 138 18.15 -3.22 -13.86
N LYS A 139 18.67 -3.70 -15.00
CA LYS A 139 20.02 -4.30 -15.12
C LYS A 139 21.12 -3.22 -15.00
N PRO A 140 22.34 -3.57 -14.53
CA PRO A 140 22.83 -4.91 -14.21
C PRO A 140 22.51 -5.41 -12.79
N ILE A 141 21.96 -4.55 -11.92
CA ILE A 141 21.77 -4.89 -10.49
C ILE A 141 20.58 -5.84 -10.31
N ARG A 142 19.39 -5.43 -10.78
CA ARG A 142 18.11 -6.16 -10.79
C ARG A 142 17.88 -6.98 -9.50
N LEU A 143 17.65 -6.28 -8.39
CA LEU A 143 17.59 -6.89 -7.05
C LEU A 143 16.47 -7.92 -6.89
N LYS A 144 15.40 -7.87 -7.70
CA LYS A 144 14.29 -8.84 -7.62
C LYS A 144 14.70 -10.30 -7.85
N GLU A 145 15.85 -10.54 -8.47
CA GLU A 145 16.43 -11.88 -8.73
C GLU A 145 17.54 -12.25 -7.73
N ARG A 146 17.61 -11.58 -6.57
CA ARG A 146 18.65 -11.78 -5.55
C ARG A 146 18.10 -12.44 -4.27
N GLY A 147 17.12 -13.34 -4.43
CA GLY A 147 16.61 -14.16 -3.33
C GLY A 147 16.15 -13.36 -2.11
N LYS A 148 16.73 -13.66 -0.95
CA LYS A 148 16.47 -12.95 0.32
C LYS A 148 16.67 -11.44 0.24
N LEU A 149 17.72 -11.00 -0.45
CA LEU A 149 18.01 -9.57 -0.58
C LEU A 149 16.92 -8.89 -1.41
N GLY A 150 16.48 -9.54 -2.48
CA GLY A 150 15.34 -9.07 -3.28
C GLY A 150 14.08 -8.88 -2.45
N LEU A 151 13.74 -9.86 -1.59
CA LEU A 151 12.59 -9.77 -0.68
C LEU A 151 12.71 -8.61 0.30
N ILE A 152 13.86 -8.45 0.96
CA ILE A 152 14.05 -7.35 1.92
C ILE A 152 13.91 -6.00 1.22
N ILE A 153 14.53 -5.85 0.05
CA ILE A 153 14.54 -4.59 -0.68
C ILE A 153 13.16 -4.23 -1.22
N VAL A 154 12.37 -5.19 -1.71
CA VAL A 154 11.00 -4.91 -2.16
C VAL A 154 10.13 -4.45 -0.99
N VAL A 155 10.21 -5.09 0.17
CA VAL A 155 9.49 -4.66 1.37
C VAL A 155 9.95 -3.27 1.81
N LEU A 156 11.25 -2.99 1.77
CA LEU A 156 11.78 -1.67 2.11
C LEU A 156 11.25 -0.58 1.16
N ALA A 157 11.35 -0.82 -0.15
CA ALA A 157 10.95 0.14 -1.17
C ALA A 157 9.43 0.34 -1.23
N GLN A 158 8.63 -0.71 -1.10
CA GLN A 158 7.17 -0.62 -1.24
C GLN A 158 6.48 -0.24 0.07
N ARG A 159 7.09 -0.47 1.24
CA ARG A 159 6.38 -0.39 2.53
C ARG A 159 7.08 0.53 3.53
N VAL A 160 8.33 0.21 3.87
CA VAL A 160 9.06 0.93 4.92
C VAL A 160 9.40 2.36 4.50
N LEU A 161 10.01 2.56 3.34
CA LEU A 161 10.39 3.89 2.88
C LEU A 161 9.20 4.81 2.66
N PRO A 162 8.08 4.39 2.02
CA PRO A 162 6.86 5.22 1.97
C PRO A 162 6.35 5.64 3.35
N THR A 163 6.46 4.77 4.35
CA THR A 163 6.09 5.09 5.74
C THR A 163 7.01 6.14 6.35
N LEU A 164 8.32 5.99 6.19
CA LEU A 164 9.29 6.96 6.69
C LEU A 164 9.15 8.31 5.96
N ILE A 165 8.83 8.29 4.67
CA ILE A 165 8.54 9.48 3.88
C ILE A 165 7.27 10.19 4.40
N ILE A 166 6.23 9.46 4.82
CA ILE A 166 5.06 10.05 5.50
C ILE A 166 5.50 10.81 6.76
N PHE A 167 6.28 10.17 7.64
CA PHE A 167 6.76 10.82 8.86
C PHE A 167 7.56 12.09 8.58
N ALA A 168 8.47 12.03 7.61
CA ALA A 168 9.26 13.19 7.19
C ALA A 168 8.39 14.30 6.58
N ALA A 169 7.49 13.96 5.65
CA ALA A 169 6.63 14.93 4.94
C ALA A 169 5.77 15.75 5.91
N PHE A 170 5.22 15.10 6.93
CA PHE A 170 4.35 15.72 7.93
C PHE A 170 5.09 16.12 9.22
N GLY A 171 6.43 16.10 9.21
CA GLY A 171 7.27 16.62 10.29
C GLY A 171 7.09 15.92 11.64
N TYR A 172 6.94 14.59 11.64
CA TYR A 172 6.68 13.80 12.83
C TYR A 172 7.88 12.92 13.21
N TYR A 173 8.44 13.12 14.41
CA TYR A 173 9.72 12.54 14.83
C TYR A 173 9.70 11.83 16.20
N ASP A 174 8.52 11.39 16.67
CA ASP A 174 8.45 10.57 17.88
C ASP A 174 9.04 9.17 17.62
N SER A 175 10.20 8.88 18.23
CA SER A 175 10.96 7.66 17.96
C SER A 175 10.21 6.38 18.25
N LEU A 176 9.42 6.34 19.34
CA LEU A 176 8.65 5.14 19.70
C LEU A 176 7.59 4.85 18.64
N ASP A 177 6.87 5.89 18.24
CA ASP A 177 5.85 5.76 17.21
C ASP A 177 6.47 5.32 15.88
N ILE A 178 7.53 5.98 15.43
CA ILE A 178 8.22 5.62 14.19
C ILE A 178 8.63 4.14 14.22
N VAL A 179 9.28 3.68 15.28
CA VAL A 179 9.72 2.29 15.39
C VAL A 179 8.54 1.32 15.34
N ILE A 180 7.47 1.56 16.10
CA ILE A 180 6.34 0.62 16.20
C ILE A 180 5.49 0.61 14.93
N PHE A 181 5.12 1.78 14.39
CA PHE A 181 4.35 1.87 13.14
C PHE A 181 5.15 1.33 11.94
N THR A 182 6.44 1.64 11.85
CA THR A 182 7.29 1.11 10.78
C THR A 182 7.51 -0.40 10.91
N ALA A 183 7.67 -0.92 12.13
CA ALA A 183 7.75 -2.38 12.34
C ALA A 183 6.45 -3.07 11.92
N TYR A 184 5.29 -2.53 12.32
CA TYR A 184 3.98 -3.03 11.87
C TYR A 184 3.89 -3.09 10.34
N ILE A 185 4.21 -1.99 9.66
CA ILE A 185 4.13 -1.89 8.21
C ILE A 185 5.17 -2.78 7.50
N PHE A 186 6.34 -2.97 8.10
CA PHE A 186 7.35 -3.92 7.61
C PHE A 186 6.79 -5.35 7.59
N PHE A 187 6.22 -5.85 8.69
CA PHE A 187 5.71 -7.22 8.74
C PHE A 187 4.46 -7.41 7.87
N ARG A 188 3.61 -6.38 7.78
CA ARG A 188 2.51 -6.35 6.82
C ARG A 188 3.02 -6.49 5.38
N GLY A 189 4.04 -5.70 5.04
CA GLY A 189 4.76 -5.79 3.77
C GLY A 189 5.34 -7.16 3.48
N LEU A 190 6.09 -7.69 4.44
CA LEU A 190 6.74 -8.99 4.36
C LEU A 190 5.72 -10.11 4.14
N SER A 191 4.58 -10.08 4.83
CA SER A 191 3.50 -11.06 4.62
C SER A 191 2.91 -10.97 3.21
N SER A 192 2.71 -9.75 2.69
CA SER A 192 2.19 -9.51 1.34
C SER A 192 3.16 -10.03 0.26
N ASP A 193 4.44 -9.66 0.34
CA ASP A 193 5.44 -10.01 -0.67
C ASP A 193 5.80 -11.49 -0.65
N VAL A 194 5.91 -12.10 0.54
CA VAL A 194 6.12 -13.56 0.66
C VAL A 194 4.91 -14.32 0.12
N ASN A 195 3.68 -13.85 0.37
CA ASN A 195 2.49 -14.47 -0.20
C ASN A 195 2.53 -14.45 -1.74
N HIS A 196 2.82 -13.30 -2.34
CA HIS A 196 2.92 -13.18 -3.80
C HIS A 196 3.99 -14.12 -4.38
N GLN A 197 5.17 -14.19 -3.77
CA GLN A 197 6.21 -15.12 -4.24
C GLN A 197 5.86 -16.61 -4.00
N LEU A 198 5.00 -16.92 -3.03
CA LEU A 198 4.49 -18.29 -2.82
C LEU A 198 3.48 -18.67 -3.90
N GLU A 199 2.62 -17.75 -4.32
CA GLU A 199 1.67 -17.94 -5.44
C GLU A 199 2.40 -18.14 -6.79
N ASP A 200 3.55 -17.48 -6.96
CA ASP A 200 4.37 -17.57 -8.15
C ASP A 200 5.44 -18.68 -8.08
N TYR A 201 5.60 -19.35 -6.93
CA TYR A 201 6.68 -20.33 -6.66
C TYR A 201 6.90 -21.35 -7.79
N ARG A 202 5.83 -22.01 -8.27
CA ARG A 202 5.94 -23.04 -9.33
C ARG A 202 6.40 -22.45 -10.67
N ARG A 203 5.98 -21.21 -10.98
CA ARG A 203 6.33 -20.51 -12.21
C ARG A 203 7.78 -20.04 -12.14
N ASP A 204 8.18 -19.43 -11.03
CA ASP A 204 9.55 -18.94 -10.81
C ASP A 204 10.59 -20.08 -10.80
N ALA A 205 10.22 -21.22 -10.19
CA ALA A 205 11.06 -22.42 -10.20
C ALA A 205 11.26 -23.01 -11.61
N ALA A 206 10.26 -22.86 -12.49
CA ALA A 206 10.35 -23.35 -13.87
C ALA A 206 11.18 -22.43 -14.79
N THR A 207 11.33 -21.14 -14.43
CA THR A 207 12.07 -20.14 -15.22
C THR A 207 13.43 -19.77 -14.62
N ASP A 208 13.99 -20.60 -13.74
CA ASP A 208 15.25 -20.40 -13.00
C ASP A 208 15.37 -19.00 -12.37
N THR A 209 14.24 -18.43 -11.96
CA THR A 209 14.18 -17.11 -11.34
C THR A 209 14.48 -17.27 -9.86
N ARG A 210 15.60 -16.71 -9.39
CA ARG A 210 16.08 -16.84 -8.02
C ARG A 210 15.37 -15.89 -7.05
N THR A 211 14.07 -16.09 -6.87
CA THR A 211 13.28 -15.41 -5.83
C THR A 211 13.54 -16.02 -4.45
N PHE A 212 13.12 -15.34 -3.39
CA PHE A 212 13.33 -15.85 -2.03
C PHE A 212 12.63 -17.19 -1.81
N THR A 213 11.42 -17.37 -2.33
CA THR A 213 10.64 -18.61 -2.12
C THR A 213 11.26 -19.79 -2.85
N VAL A 214 11.82 -19.57 -4.05
CA VAL A 214 12.59 -20.59 -4.80
C VAL A 214 13.85 -20.99 -4.02
N GLU A 215 14.65 -20.03 -3.56
CA GLU A 215 15.90 -20.32 -2.83
C GLU A 215 15.67 -20.96 -1.45
N ALA A 216 14.68 -20.48 -0.69
CA ALA A 216 14.40 -20.98 0.66
C ALA A 216 13.60 -22.28 0.64
N GLY A 217 12.83 -22.52 -0.42
CA GLY A 217 11.85 -23.58 -0.53
C GLY A 217 10.49 -23.18 0.07
N TYR A 218 9.44 -23.79 -0.47
CA TYR A 218 8.04 -23.48 -0.15
C TYR A 218 7.74 -23.47 1.35
N HIS A 219 8.07 -24.54 2.08
CA HIS A 219 7.74 -24.66 3.51
C HIS A 219 8.43 -23.61 4.40
N LYS A 220 9.67 -23.22 4.08
CA LYS A 220 10.36 -22.16 4.85
C LYS A 220 9.71 -20.81 4.58
N ALA A 221 9.37 -20.52 3.34
CA ALA A 221 8.66 -19.31 2.97
C ALA A 221 7.27 -19.23 3.61
N GLU A 222 6.51 -20.32 3.60
CA GLU A 222 5.21 -20.42 4.27
C GLU A 222 5.33 -20.19 5.79
N ARG A 223 6.36 -20.73 6.44
CA ARG A 223 6.64 -20.44 7.85
C ARG A 223 6.92 -18.96 8.09
N ILE A 224 7.67 -18.29 7.22
CA ILE A 224 7.91 -16.85 7.32
C ILE A 224 6.62 -16.07 7.12
N LEU A 225 5.77 -16.44 6.16
CA LEU A 225 4.46 -15.83 5.98
C LEU A 225 3.65 -15.89 7.29
N HIS A 226 3.54 -17.07 7.90
CA HIS A 226 2.80 -17.21 9.16
C HIS A 226 3.41 -16.44 10.33
N LEU A 227 4.73 -16.38 10.44
CA LEU A 227 5.40 -15.58 11.48
C LEU A 227 5.14 -14.09 11.27
N SER A 228 5.23 -13.62 10.03
CA SER A 228 4.93 -12.22 9.67
C SER A 228 3.49 -11.85 9.96
N LEU A 229 2.53 -12.70 9.63
CA LEU A 229 1.11 -12.49 9.96
C LEU A 229 0.86 -12.45 11.48
N LYS A 230 1.59 -13.23 12.28
CA LYS A 230 1.50 -13.16 13.76
C LYS A 230 2.10 -11.86 14.29
N ALA A 231 3.29 -11.49 13.81
CA ALA A 231 3.96 -10.25 14.20
C ALA A 231 3.11 -9.03 13.85
N GLU A 232 2.52 -9.01 12.66
CA GLU A 232 1.60 -7.96 12.20
C GLU A 232 0.46 -7.73 13.19
N LYS A 233 -0.20 -8.80 13.67
CA LYS A 233 -1.32 -8.68 14.63
C LYS A 233 -0.89 -8.03 15.95
N VAL A 234 0.23 -8.51 16.51
CA VAL A 234 0.75 -8.00 17.78
C VAL A 234 1.17 -6.54 17.64
N LEU A 235 1.85 -6.19 16.55
CA LEU A 235 2.30 -4.82 16.30
C LEU A 235 1.13 -3.89 15.99
N LEU A 236 0.08 -4.35 15.31
CA LEU A 236 -1.14 -3.57 15.09
C LEU A 236 -1.85 -3.24 16.41
N LEU A 237 -1.90 -4.20 17.34
CA LEU A 237 -2.39 -3.93 18.69
C LEU A 237 -1.53 -2.87 19.39
N ALA A 238 -0.20 -2.97 19.29
CA ALA A 238 0.71 -1.96 19.86
C ALA A 238 0.47 -0.57 19.24
N CYS A 239 0.32 -0.47 17.92
CA CYS A 239 -0.09 0.76 17.24
C CYS A 239 -1.40 1.31 17.79
N LEU A 240 -2.43 0.48 17.94
CA LEU A 240 -3.72 0.88 18.49
C LEU A 240 -3.64 1.39 19.94
N LEU A 241 -2.80 0.77 20.77
CA LEU A 241 -2.57 1.21 22.15
C LEU A 241 -1.84 2.56 22.20
N ILE A 242 -0.83 2.74 21.35
CA ILE A 242 -0.16 4.05 21.18
C ILE A 242 -1.16 5.10 20.73
N MET A 243 -1.98 4.81 19.72
CA MET A 243 -3.00 5.74 19.24
C MET A 243 -4.03 6.04 20.34
N TYR A 244 -4.50 5.03 21.07
CA TYR A 244 -5.44 5.22 22.18
C TYR A 244 -4.88 6.16 23.27
N GLN A 245 -3.58 6.04 23.58
CA GLN A 245 -2.93 6.87 24.60
C GLN A 245 -2.59 8.28 24.12
N LYS A 246 -2.09 8.42 22.88
CA LYS A 246 -1.50 9.67 22.38
C LYS A 246 -2.44 10.50 21.50
N PHE A 247 -3.48 9.89 20.92
CA PHE A 247 -4.39 10.59 20.02
C PHE A 247 -5.39 11.46 20.81
N PRO A 248 -5.64 12.73 20.42
CA PRO A 248 -6.53 13.62 21.16
C PRO A 248 -8.02 13.33 20.89
N SER A 249 -8.45 12.11 21.21
CA SER A 249 -9.86 11.72 21.09
C SER A 249 -10.73 12.50 22.07
N PRO A 250 -11.95 12.92 21.69
CA PRO A 250 -12.95 13.35 22.67
C PRO A 250 -13.29 12.20 23.63
N GLU A 251 -13.78 12.57 24.82
CA GLU A 251 -14.20 11.65 25.87
C GLU A 251 -15.69 11.83 26.17
N VAL A 252 -16.38 10.73 26.50
CA VAL A 252 -17.76 10.73 26.98
C VAL A 252 -17.78 9.95 28.29
N LEU A 253 -18.24 10.57 29.38
CA LEU A 253 -18.23 10.00 30.73
C LEU A 253 -16.82 9.51 31.17
N GLY A 254 -15.77 10.22 30.77
CA GLY A 254 -14.37 9.87 31.05
C GLY A 254 -13.82 8.70 30.22
N ILE A 255 -14.57 8.25 29.21
CA ILE A 255 -14.15 7.19 28.29
C ILE A 255 -13.81 7.80 26.93
N SER A 256 -12.58 7.60 26.47
CA SER A 256 -12.13 8.02 25.14
C SER A 256 -12.94 7.33 24.03
N LEU A 257 -13.44 8.12 23.08
CA LEU A 257 -14.13 7.64 21.88
C LEU A 257 -13.24 6.83 20.93
N PHE A 258 -11.93 6.73 21.20
CA PHE A 258 -11.03 5.83 20.50
C PHE A 258 -11.14 4.37 21.00
N LEU A 259 -11.60 4.16 22.24
CA LEU A 259 -11.69 2.83 22.86
C LEU A 259 -12.47 1.79 22.03
N PRO A 260 -13.62 2.11 21.39
CA PRO A 260 -14.35 1.15 20.57
C PRO A 260 -13.50 0.53 19.46
N LEU A 261 -12.57 1.28 18.86
CA LEU A 261 -11.70 0.77 17.80
C LEU A 261 -10.75 -0.32 18.34
N VAL A 262 -10.21 -0.12 19.55
CA VAL A 262 -9.36 -1.11 20.25
C VAL A 262 -10.17 -2.34 20.61
N VAL A 263 -11.38 -2.16 21.16
CA VAL A 263 -12.27 -3.27 21.55
C VAL A 263 -12.67 -4.10 20.34
N VAL A 264 -13.04 -3.46 19.22
CA VAL A 264 -13.37 -4.16 17.97
C VAL A 264 -12.17 -4.98 17.49
N TYR A 265 -10.96 -4.42 17.51
CA TYR A 265 -9.76 -5.15 17.13
C TYR A 265 -9.53 -6.38 18.00
N CYS A 266 -9.54 -6.21 19.33
CA CYS A 266 -9.35 -7.30 20.29
C CYS A 266 -10.42 -8.39 20.13
N THR A 267 -11.66 -8.00 19.83
CA THR A 267 -12.77 -8.93 19.58
C THR A 267 -12.52 -9.74 18.31
N ILE A 268 -12.19 -9.09 17.19
CA ILE A 268 -11.89 -9.78 15.92
C ILE A 268 -10.67 -10.70 16.09
N TYR A 269 -9.64 -10.24 16.79
CA TYR A 269 -8.45 -11.03 17.04
C TYR A 269 -8.75 -12.26 17.91
N GLY A 270 -9.50 -12.09 19.01
CA GLY A 270 -9.92 -13.19 19.88
C GLY A 270 -10.81 -14.21 19.17
N LEU A 271 -11.75 -13.75 18.34
CA LEU A 271 -12.58 -14.60 17.50
C LEU A 271 -11.74 -15.36 16.46
N SER A 272 -10.77 -14.71 15.82
CA SER A 272 -9.87 -15.37 14.87
C SER A 272 -9.07 -16.49 15.54
N TRP A 273 -8.58 -16.25 16.75
CA TRP A 273 -7.84 -17.23 17.53
C TRP A 273 -8.71 -18.40 17.99
N TRP A 274 -9.95 -18.13 18.42
CA TRP A 274 -10.92 -19.15 18.77
C TRP A 274 -11.30 -20.02 17.58
N GLN A 275 -11.53 -19.42 16.40
CA GLN A 275 -11.82 -20.18 15.18
C GLN A 275 -10.64 -21.09 14.80
N MET A 276 -9.40 -20.57 14.85
CA MET A 276 -8.18 -21.37 14.60
C MET A 276 -8.06 -22.57 15.53
N ARG A 277 -8.45 -22.45 16.80
CA ARG A 277 -8.42 -23.57 17.76
C ARG A 277 -9.48 -24.63 17.47
N ARG A 278 -10.63 -24.25 16.92
CA ARG A 278 -11.76 -25.18 16.67
C ARG A 278 -11.65 -25.93 15.34
N HIS A 279 -11.03 -25.36 14.32
CA HIS A 279 -10.86 -26.02 13.03
C HIS A 279 -9.42 -26.47 12.87
N SER A 280 -9.14 -27.71 13.26
CA SER A 280 -7.86 -28.38 13.01
C SER A 280 -7.86 -28.98 11.61
N GLY A 281 -7.38 -28.24 10.59
CA GLY A 281 -7.06 -28.83 9.29
C GLY A 281 -7.30 -27.94 8.07
N ASP A 282 -8.54 -27.48 7.86
CA ASP A 282 -8.98 -27.03 6.52
C ASP A 282 -9.37 -25.54 6.41
N MET A 283 -9.14 -24.72 7.44
CA MET A 283 -9.43 -23.29 7.31
C MET A 283 -8.39 -22.58 6.46
N GLU A 284 -8.86 -21.86 5.44
CA GLU A 284 -8.05 -20.93 4.67
C GLU A 284 -7.64 -19.74 5.55
N ILE A 285 -6.47 -19.85 6.17
CA ILE A 285 -5.90 -18.82 7.07
C ILE A 285 -5.22 -17.70 6.28
N ASN A 286 -4.92 -17.93 5.00
CA ASN A 286 -4.26 -16.95 4.15
C ASN A 286 -5.17 -15.75 3.89
N PRO A 287 -4.89 -14.55 4.44
CA PRO A 287 -5.77 -13.39 4.27
C PRO A 287 -5.78 -12.84 2.84
N PHE A 288 -4.83 -13.27 1.99
CA PHE A 288 -4.68 -12.84 0.61
C PHE A 288 -5.45 -13.72 -0.39
N SER A 289 -6.16 -14.76 0.09
CA SER A 289 -6.88 -15.66 -0.80
C SER A 289 -8.03 -14.97 -1.55
N ARG A 290 -8.19 -15.33 -2.84
CA ARG A 290 -9.22 -14.72 -3.69
C ARG A 290 -10.61 -15.12 -3.23
N GLY A 291 -11.39 -14.14 -2.78
CA GLY A 291 -12.80 -14.32 -2.40
C GLY A 291 -13.05 -14.55 -0.91
N GLY A 292 -11.99 -14.63 -0.10
CA GLY A 292 -12.11 -14.82 1.35
C GLY A 292 -12.67 -13.59 2.06
N ARG A 293 -14.00 -13.47 2.22
CA ARG A 293 -14.62 -12.54 3.20
C ARG A 293 -14.60 -13.14 4.61
N ASN A 294 -13.46 -13.71 5.00
CA ASN A 294 -13.31 -14.37 6.30
C ASN A 294 -12.72 -13.40 7.34
N ILE A 295 -12.69 -13.85 8.60
CA ILE A 295 -12.21 -13.01 9.70
C ILE A 295 -10.73 -12.61 9.55
N PHE A 296 -9.91 -13.43 8.88
CA PHE A 296 -8.50 -13.15 8.64
C PHE A 296 -8.32 -12.03 7.62
N HIS A 297 -9.08 -12.04 6.52
CA HIS A 297 -9.09 -10.93 5.57
C HIS A 297 -9.54 -9.63 6.24
N ILE A 298 -10.58 -9.68 7.10
CA ILE A 298 -11.00 -8.49 7.85
C ILE A 298 -9.86 -7.98 8.74
N LEU A 299 -9.19 -8.87 9.47
CA LEU A 299 -8.13 -8.52 10.40
C LEU A 299 -6.89 -7.90 9.72
N HIS A 300 -6.46 -8.45 8.58
CA HIS A 300 -5.22 -8.07 7.89
C HIS A 300 -5.40 -6.98 6.81
N HIS A 301 -6.59 -6.88 6.22
CA HIS A 301 -6.87 -5.91 5.14
C HIS A 301 -7.90 -4.87 5.54
N THR A 302 -9.13 -5.31 5.85
CA THR A 302 -10.26 -4.38 6.02
C THR A 302 -10.07 -3.48 7.24
N PHE A 303 -9.61 -4.03 8.35
CA PHE A 303 -9.42 -3.28 9.59
C PHE A 303 -8.38 -2.15 9.43
N PRO A 304 -7.11 -2.42 9.07
CA PRO A 304 -6.09 -1.37 9.00
C PRO A 304 -6.26 -0.42 7.81
N SER A 305 -6.77 -0.87 6.66
CA SER A 305 -6.87 -0.01 5.47
C SER A 305 -8.22 0.68 5.29
N VAL A 306 -9.28 0.24 5.97
CA VAL A 306 -10.61 0.82 5.82
C VAL A 306 -11.15 1.31 7.16
N LEU A 307 -11.33 0.41 8.13
CA LEU A 307 -11.99 0.76 9.38
C LEU A 307 -11.18 1.80 10.18
N MET A 308 -9.89 1.56 10.37
CA MET A 308 -9.02 2.44 11.15
C MET A 308 -8.94 3.87 10.56
N PRO A 309 -8.62 4.09 9.27
CA PRO A 309 -8.62 5.45 8.70
C PRO A 309 -9.96 6.18 8.84
N LEU A 310 -11.08 5.48 8.60
CA LEU A 310 -12.41 6.09 8.69
C LEU A 310 -12.74 6.48 10.13
N CYS A 311 -12.48 5.61 11.11
CA CYS A 311 -12.69 5.93 12.52
C CYS A 311 -11.82 7.10 12.98
N VAL A 312 -10.53 7.12 12.63
CA VAL A 312 -9.63 8.23 12.97
C VAL A 312 -10.12 9.55 12.36
N LEU A 313 -10.56 9.54 11.10
CA LEU A 313 -11.13 10.72 10.45
C LEU A 313 -12.44 11.19 11.09
N MET A 314 -13.31 10.26 11.49
CA MET A 314 -14.53 10.63 12.22
C MET A 314 -14.19 11.32 13.54
N LEU A 315 -13.19 10.83 14.29
CA LEU A 315 -12.72 11.48 15.52
C LEU A 315 -12.10 12.86 15.24
N LEU A 316 -11.35 13.02 14.15
CA LEU A 316 -10.83 14.33 13.72
C LEU A 316 -11.96 15.28 13.30
N MET A 317 -13.01 14.78 12.66
CA MET A 317 -14.17 15.58 12.26
C MET A 317 -14.91 16.16 13.47
N LEU A 318 -14.97 15.41 14.58
CA LEU A 318 -15.50 15.92 15.86
C LEU A 318 -14.65 17.07 16.43
N ARG A 319 -13.35 17.13 16.09
CA ARG A 319 -12.45 18.22 16.48
C ARG A 319 -12.52 19.39 15.51
N ASN A 320 -12.59 19.13 14.22
CA ASN A 320 -12.69 20.15 13.18
C ASN A 320 -13.36 19.60 11.92
N TRP A 321 -14.38 20.30 11.43
CA TRP A 321 -15.20 19.86 10.29
C TRP A 321 -14.43 19.76 8.97
N ILE A 322 -13.26 20.42 8.81
CA ILE A 322 -12.47 20.35 7.57
C ILE A 322 -12.06 18.91 7.20
N PHE A 323 -11.97 18.01 8.19
CA PHE A 323 -11.67 16.59 7.97
C PHE A 323 -12.83 15.83 7.29
N PHE A 324 -14.00 16.45 7.12
CA PHE A 324 -15.05 15.95 6.25
C PHE A 324 -14.57 15.80 4.79
N ILE A 325 -13.67 16.67 4.32
CA ILE A 325 -13.13 16.61 2.96
C ILE A 325 -12.36 15.30 2.69
N PRO A 326 -11.29 14.95 3.45
CA PRO A 326 -10.59 13.68 3.26
C PRO A 326 -11.48 12.46 3.58
N LEU A 327 -12.46 12.58 4.48
CA LEU A 327 -13.43 11.51 4.75
C LEU A 327 -14.28 11.22 3.50
N LEU A 328 -14.88 12.24 2.90
CA LEU A 328 -15.67 12.09 1.68
C LEU A 328 -14.82 11.54 0.53
N PHE A 329 -13.59 12.05 0.38
CA PHE A 329 -12.63 11.55 -0.59
C PHE A 329 -12.39 10.05 -0.41
N LEU A 330 -12.08 9.57 0.80
CA LEU A 330 -11.85 8.13 1.03
C LEU A 330 -13.10 7.28 0.78
N ILE A 331 -14.30 7.77 1.13
CA ILE A 331 -15.55 7.06 0.84
C ILE A 331 -15.75 6.92 -0.68
N ILE A 332 -15.56 8.00 -1.43
CA ILE A 332 -15.68 8.00 -2.91
C ILE A 332 -14.61 7.10 -3.52
N TYR A 333 -13.36 7.26 -3.11
CA TYR A 333 -12.22 6.47 -3.55
C TYR A 333 -12.48 4.96 -3.40
N ARG A 334 -13.00 4.54 -2.24
CA ARG A 334 -13.32 3.13 -1.97
C ARG A 334 -14.55 2.65 -2.75
N ARG A 335 -15.56 3.50 -2.98
CA ARG A 335 -16.75 3.14 -3.78
C ARG A 335 -16.46 3.01 -5.27
N LEU A 336 -15.68 3.94 -5.85
CA LEU A 336 -15.27 3.88 -7.26
C LEU A 336 -14.60 2.52 -7.57
N TYR A 337 -13.74 2.05 -6.66
CA TYR A 337 -13.12 0.73 -6.74
C TYR A 337 -14.12 -0.43 -6.69
N SER A 338 -15.12 -0.37 -5.79
CA SER A 338 -16.11 -1.45 -5.67
C SER A 338 -16.98 -1.61 -6.93
N ILE A 339 -17.25 -0.51 -7.64
CA ILE A 339 -18.07 -0.52 -8.86
C ILE A 339 -17.32 -1.11 -10.06
N ASP A 340 -16.02 -0.85 -10.18
CA ASP A 340 -15.19 -1.44 -11.26
C ASP A 340 -14.99 -2.96 -11.08
N LEU A 341 -14.90 -3.44 -9.84
CA LEU A 341 -14.92 -4.87 -9.53
C LEU A 341 -16.24 -5.55 -9.92
N ILE A 342 -17.37 -4.89 -9.64
CA ILE A 342 -18.71 -5.38 -10.02
C ILE A 342 -18.86 -5.38 -11.54
N ARG A 343 -18.44 -4.32 -12.24
CA ARG A 343 -18.49 -4.26 -13.71
C ARG A 343 -17.63 -5.35 -14.37
N LYS A 344 -16.42 -5.60 -13.87
CA LYS A 344 -15.54 -6.66 -14.37
C LYS A 344 -16.05 -8.07 -14.08
N GLY A 345 -16.65 -8.28 -12.91
CA GLY A 345 -17.33 -9.55 -12.59
C GLY A 345 -18.53 -9.81 -13.50
N LEU A 346 -19.32 -8.78 -13.80
CA LEU A 346 -20.45 -8.88 -14.74
C LEU A 346 -20.02 -9.05 -16.20
N SER A 347 -18.88 -8.50 -16.62
CA SER A 347 -18.33 -8.76 -17.96
C SER A 347 -17.71 -10.15 -18.11
N ALA A 348 -17.16 -10.72 -17.04
CA ALA A 348 -16.65 -12.09 -17.02
C ALA A 348 -17.79 -13.14 -17.09
N LEU A 349 -18.98 -12.81 -16.57
CA LEU A 349 -20.19 -13.63 -16.68
C LEU A 349 -20.90 -13.55 -18.04
N LYS A 350 -20.45 -12.69 -18.95
CA LYS A 350 -21.01 -12.58 -20.32
C LYS A 350 -20.28 -13.44 -21.36
N PHE A 351 -19.27 -14.21 -20.94
CA PHE A 351 -18.53 -15.14 -21.80
C PHE A 351 -18.36 -16.54 -21.16
N ALA A 352 -19.28 -16.94 -20.28
CA ALA A 352 -19.40 -18.32 -19.79
C ALA A 352 -20.72 -18.93 -20.28
#